data_AF-A0A2D9M4M8-F1
#
_entry.id   AF-A0A2D9M4M8-F1
#
_cell.length_a   1.000
_cell.length_b   1.000
_cell.length_c   1.000
_cell.angle_alpha   90.00
_cell.angle_beta   90.00
_cell.angle_gamma   90.00
#
_symmetry.space_group_name_H-M   'P 1'
#
loop_
_entity.id
_entity.type
_entity.pdbx_description
1 polymer ?
#
loop_
_entity_poly.entity_id
_entity_poly.type
_entity_poly.pdbx_seq_one_letter_code
_entity_poly.pdbx_strand_id
1 'polypeptide(L)'
;TLELNDYDKSRCRFHLGYNVGANLPAGDIARLEEAMARVPDSYFYSRVLEHLDRCDKVFKVSQILKSEAQPQPSRIERIVGDSNRAIFQSEPLKADKDYWEIYLRETDRLAQTLYVANYRRDEVRRYAYDRAGSEFIMSIPGPADTAVGTRVMQAQGAMNWR
;
A
#
# COMPACT_ATOMS: atom_id res chain seq x y z
N THR A 1 19.33 3.61 -11.90
CA THR A 1 18.13 3.18 -11.17
C THR A 1 17.16 4.33 -11.13
N LEU A 2 15.87 4.07 -11.29
CA LEU A 2 14.83 5.08 -11.20
C LEU A 2 14.10 4.93 -9.87
N GLU A 3 13.56 6.05 -9.37
CA GLU A 3 12.87 6.13 -8.08
C GLU A 3 11.52 6.82 -8.28
N LEU A 4 10.49 6.29 -7.62
CA LEU A 4 9.17 6.94 -7.59
C LEU A 4 9.24 8.26 -6.80
N ASN A 5 8.47 9.26 -7.23
CA ASN A 5 8.33 10.49 -6.46
C ASN A 5 7.55 10.21 -5.15
N ASP A 6 7.60 11.14 -4.20
CA ASP A 6 6.96 10.95 -2.89
C ASP A 6 5.44 10.77 -2.98
N TYR A 7 4.80 11.39 -3.97
CA TYR A 7 3.36 11.26 -4.19
C TYR A 7 2.98 9.86 -4.65
N ASP A 8 3.69 9.29 -5.62
CA ASP A 8 3.48 7.94 -6.14
C ASP A 8 3.85 6.88 -5.11
N LYS A 9 4.90 7.12 -4.29
CA LYS A 9 5.19 6.29 -3.12
C LYS A 9 4.02 6.30 -2.12
N SER A 10 3.44 7.46 -1.86
CA SER A 10 2.26 7.57 -0.99
C SER A 10 1.05 6.80 -1.55
N ARG A 11 0.81 6.90 -2.86
CA ARG A 11 -0.24 6.13 -3.57
C ARG A 11 0.01 4.63 -3.47
N CYS A 12 1.24 4.16 -3.70
CA CYS A 12 1.62 2.76 -3.53
C CYS A 12 1.27 2.25 -2.12
N ARG A 13 1.71 2.98 -1.08
CA ARG A 13 1.41 2.63 0.32
C ARG A 13 -0.08 2.56 0.59
N PHE A 14 -0.83 3.56 0.11
CA PHE A 14 -2.29 3.59 0.26
C PHE A 14 -2.96 2.38 -0.41
N HIS A 15 -2.68 2.14 -1.70
CA HIS A 15 -3.35 1.10 -2.47
C HIS A 15 -2.98 -0.31 -2.01
N LEU A 16 -1.76 -0.52 -1.52
CA LEU A 16 -1.33 -1.81 -0.98
C LEU A 16 -1.69 -2.01 0.50
N GLY A 17 -2.18 -0.97 1.18
CA GLY A 17 -2.60 -1.05 2.58
C GLY A 17 -1.45 -0.96 3.58
N TYR A 18 -0.30 -0.41 3.19
CA TYR A 18 0.81 -0.13 4.08
C TYR A 18 0.55 1.15 4.86
N ASN A 19 0.06 1.01 6.08
CA ASN A 19 -0.07 2.09 7.02
C ASN A 19 1.02 1.97 8.08
N VAL A 20 1.94 2.95 8.16
CA VAL A 20 3.05 2.95 9.12
C VAL A 20 2.56 3.00 10.58
N GLY A 21 1.35 3.50 10.83
CA GLY A 21 0.72 3.45 12.15
C GLY A 21 0.05 2.11 12.48
N ALA A 22 -0.02 1.18 11.52
CA ALA A 22 -0.53 -0.17 11.75
C ALA A 22 0.62 -1.13 12.09
N ASN A 23 0.32 -2.18 12.86
CA ASN A 23 1.27 -3.22 13.25
C ASN A 23 1.61 -4.15 12.07
N LEU A 24 2.23 -3.61 11.01
CA LEU A 24 2.72 -4.38 9.88
C LEU A 24 4.16 -4.86 10.15
N PRO A 25 4.55 -6.06 9.67
CA PRO A 25 5.92 -6.53 9.74
C PRO A 25 6.93 -5.53 9.16
N ALA A 26 7.95 -5.17 9.96
CA ALA A 26 8.94 -4.17 9.57
C ALA A 26 9.72 -4.59 8.30
N GLY A 27 9.94 -5.89 8.11
CA GLY A 27 10.59 -6.42 6.91
C GLY A 27 9.80 -6.17 5.63
N ASP A 28 8.47 -6.31 5.67
CA ASP A 28 7.63 -6.09 4.50
C ASP A 28 7.52 -4.59 4.16
N ILE A 29 7.53 -3.71 5.17
CA ILE A 29 7.64 -2.26 4.97
C ILE A 29 8.96 -1.94 4.27
N ALA A 30 10.09 -2.47 4.76
CA ALA A 30 11.40 -2.23 4.17
C ALA A 30 11.49 -2.71 2.72
N ARG A 31 10.91 -3.88 2.39
CA ARG A 31 10.86 -4.38 1.00
C ARG A 31 10.08 -3.45 0.09
N LEU A 32 8.95 -2.90 0.53
CA LEU A 32 8.18 -1.95 -0.27
C LEU A 32 8.98 -0.67 -0.52
N GLU A 33 9.61 -0.10 0.52
CA GLU A 33 10.43 1.11 0.38
C GLU A 33 11.59 0.89 -0.60
N GLU A 34 12.25 -0.27 -0.54
CA GLU A 34 13.30 -0.62 -1.46
C GLU A 34 12.79 -0.80 -2.90
N ALA A 35 11.66 -1.51 -3.09
CA ALA A 35 11.06 -1.73 -4.40
C ALA A 35 10.66 -0.42 -5.10
N MET A 36 10.18 0.57 -4.35
CA MET A 36 9.84 1.89 -4.88
C MET A 36 11.07 2.78 -5.18
N ALA A 37 12.16 2.58 -4.44
CA ALA A 37 13.40 3.35 -4.59
C ALA A 37 14.34 2.78 -5.67
N ARG A 38 14.22 1.49 -6.00
CA ARG A 38 15.12 0.78 -6.93
C ARG A 38 14.38 0.17 -8.11
N VAL A 39 13.65 1.00 -8.85
CA VAL A 39 12.98 0.53 -10.07
C VAL A 39 14.02 0.19 -11.16
N PRO A 40 13.95 -0.99 -11.81
CA PRO A 40 14.98 -1.48 -12.71
C PRO A 40 15.25 -0.59 -13.93
N ASP A 41 14.19 -0.20 -14.65
CA ASP A 41 14.27 0.55 -15.89
C ASP A 41 13.03 1.46 -16.10
N SER A 42 13.04 2.24 -17.18
CA SER A 42 11.94 3.14 -17.52
C SER A 42 10.65 2.42 -17.92
N TYR A 43 10.75 1.18 -18.41
CA TYR A 43 9.57 0.39 -18.78
C TYR A 43 8.81 -0.04 -17.53
N PHE A 44 9.49 -0.63 -16.56
CA PHE A 44 8.94 -0.96 -15.24
C PHE A 44 8.37 0.28 -14.56
N TYR A 45 9.10 1.39 -14.58
CA TYR A 45 8.62 2.66 -14.04
C TYR A 45 7.27 3.08 -14.65
N SER A 46 7.17 3.07 -15.98
CA SER A 46 5.93 3.42 -16.69
C SER A 46 4.76 2.47 -16.36
N ARG A 47 5.04 1.18 -16.18
CA ARG A 47 4.01 0.19 -15.81
C ARG A 47 3.53 0.38 -14.38
N VAL A 48 4.43 0.69 -13.44
CA VAL A 48 4.05 0.99 -12.06
C VAL A 48 3.12 2.21 -12.01
N LEU A 49 3.44 3.29 -12.74
CA LEU A 49 2.57 4.47 -12.83
C LEU A 49 1.21 4.13 -13.45
N GLU A 50 1.20 3.35 -14.53
CA GLU A 50 -0.05 2.90 -15.15
C GLU A 50 -0.91 2.07 -14.19
N HIS A 51 -0.30 1.17 -13.41
CA HIS A 51 -1.00 0.40 -12.38
C HIS A 51 -1.56 1.29 -11.28
N LEU A 52 -0.82 2.30 -10.83
CA LEU A 52 -1.30 3.28 -9.86
C LEU A 52 -2.49 4.08 -10.40
N ASP A 53 -2.44 4.53 -11.65
CA ASP A 53 -3.54 5.28 -12.27
C ASP A 53 -4.81 4.41 -12.43
N ARG A 54 -4.64 3.12 -12.70
CA ARG A 54 -5.74 2.17 -12.70
C ARG A 54 -6.31 1.96 -11.30
N CYS A 55 -5.45 1.84 -10.29
CA CYS A 55 -5.88 1.71 -8.89
C CYS A 55 -6.71 2.92 -8.45
N ASP A 56 -6.29 4.15 -8.78
CA ASP A 56 -7.05 5.36 -8.45
C ASP A 56 -8.42 5.41 -9.14
N LYS A 57 -8.46 5.07 -10.43
CA LYS A 57 -9.72 5.03 -11.20
C LYS A 57 -10.68 4.02 -10.60
N VAL A 58 -10.21 2.81 -10.34
CA VAL A 58 -11.07 1.73 -9.82
C VAL A 58 -11.46 1.99 -8.38
N PHE A 59 -10.58 2.55 -7.54
CA PHE A 59 -10.91 2.94 -6.17
C PHE A 59 -12.04 3.98 -6.09
N LYS A 60 -12.03 4.95 -7.01
CA LYS A 60 -13.13 5.94 -7.13
C LYS A 60 -14.42 5.28 -7.61
N VAL A 61 -14.34 4.37 -8.58
CA VAL A 61 -15.51 3.66 -9.12
C VAL A 61 -16.08 2.67 -8.11
N SER A 62 -15.26 2.06 -7.25
CA SER A 62 -15.69 1.11 -6.23
C SER A 62 -16.49 1.74 -5.10
N GLN A 63 -16.63 3.06 -5.08
CA GLN A 63 -17.54 3.72 -4.15
C GLN A 63 -18.99 3.34 -4.48
N ILE A 64 -19.77 3.05 -3.43
CA ILE A 64 -21.18 2.66 -3.54
C ILE A 64 -22.00 3.68 -4.34
N LEU A 65 -21.69 4.97 -4.18
CA LEU A 65 -22.39 6.06 -4.83
C LEU A 65 -21.63 6.53 -6.08
N LYS A 66 -22.30 6.48 -7.22
CA LYS A 66 -21.82 7.07 -8.48
C LYS A 66 -21.96 8.59 -8.47
N SER A 67 -23.05 9.07 -7.87
CA SER A 67 -23.32 10.47 -7.53
C SER A 67 -24.12 10.51 -6.23
N GLU A 68 -24.26 11.68 -5.59
CA GLU A 68 -25.02 11.83 -4.34
C GLU A 68 -26.43 11.23 -4.41
N ALA A 69 -27.03 11.22 -5.60
CA ALA A 69 -28.39 10.74 -5.84
C ALA A 69 -28.47 9.33 -6.46
N GLN A 70 -27.35 8.73 -6.89
CA GLN A 70 -27.39 7.48 -7.67
C GLN A 70 -26.33 6.46 -7.19
N PRO A 71 -26.76 5.27 -6.72
CA PRO A 71 -25.84 4.17 -6.45
C PRO A 71 -25.24 3.62 -7.75
N GLN A 72 -24.09 2.95 -7.64
CA GLN A 72 -23.51 2.24 -8.77
C GLN A 72 -24.46 1.14 -9.27
N PRO A 73 -24.69 1.03 -10.59
CA PRO A 73 -25.53 -0.02 -11.14
C PRO A 73 -24.81 -1.37 -11.05
N SER A 74 -25.54 -2.41 -10.64
CA SER A 74 -25.08 -3.80 -10.72
C SER A 74 -25.30 -4.38 -12.12
N ARG A 75 -26.33 -3.89 -12.83
CA ARG A 75 -26.64 -4.28 -14.21
C ARG A 75 -27.04 -3.06 -15.02
N ILE A 76 -26.50 -2.97 -16.23
CA ILE A 76 -26.84 -1.95 -17.21
C ILE A 76 -27.40 -2.66 -18.43
N GLU A 77 -28.66 -2.41 -18.76
CA GLU A 77 -29.27 -2.86 -20.01
C GLU A 77 -29.42 -1.68 -20.95
N ARG A 78 -28.78 -1.77 -22.12
CA ARG A 78 -28.92 -0.78 -23.18
C ARG A 78 -29.75 -1.35 -24.30
N ILE A 79 -30.95 -0.81 -24.48
CA ILE A 79 -31.83 -1.16 -25.60
C ILE A 79 -31.51 -0.19 -26.73
N VAL A 80 -30.95 -0.71 -27.83
CA VAL A 80 -30.56 0.06 -29.01
C VAL A 80 -31.60 -0.17 -30.10
N GLY A 81 -32.16 0.93 -30.63
CA GLY A 81 -33.25 0.93 -31.61
C GLY A 81 -33.70 2.36 -31.94
N ASP A 82 -34.97 2.57 -32.27
CA ASP A 82 -35.56 3.87 -32.64
C ASP A 82 -35.49 4.93 -31.51
N SER A 83 -35.51 4.48 -30.25
CA SER A 83 -35.21 5.31 -29.08
C SER A 83 -34.16 4.64 -28.20
N ASN A 84 -33.06 5.34 -27.92
CA ASN A 84 -32.02 4.85 -27.01
C ASN A 84 -32.52 4.92 -25.56
N ARG A 85 -32.77 3.76 -24.94
CA ARG A 85 -33.13 3.66 -23.52
C ARG A 85 -32.08 2.84 -22.77
N ALA A 86 -31.66 3.34 -21.60
CA ALA A 86 -30.82 2.60 -20.67
C ALA A 86 -31.61 2.36 -19.39
N ILE A 87 -31.76 1.09 -19.00
CA ILE A 87 -32.35 0.70 -17.73
C ILE A 87 -31.20 0.35 -16.79
N PHE A 88 -31.12 1.08 -15.69
CA PHE A 88 -30.15 0.84 -14.63
C PHE A 88 -30.85 0.10 -13.49
N GLN A 89 -30.42 -1.14 -13.24
CA GLN A 89 -30.84 -1.89 -12.07
C GLN A 89 -29.67 -1.94 -11.10
N SER A 90 -29.89 -1.46 -9.87
CA SER A 90 -28.86 -1.40 -8.83
C SER A 90 -29.27 -2.21 -7.61
N GLU A 91 -28.52 -3.28 -7.35
CA GLU A 91 -28.47 -3.94 -6.05
C GLU A 91 -27.20 -3.46 -5.33
N PRO A 92 -27.28 -2.47 -4.43
CA PRO A 92 -26.10 -1.72 -3.98
C PRO A 92 -25.06 -2.60 -3.26
N LEU A 93 -25.50 -3.55 -2.43
CA LEU A 93 -24.58 -4.46 -1.73
C LEU A 93 -23.86 -5.43 -2.67
N LYS A 94 -24.53 -5.86 -3.74
CA LYS A 94 -23.93 -6.73 -4.75
C LYS A 94 -22.93 -5.96 -5.61
N ALA A 95 -23.33 -4.76 -6.05
CA ALA A 95 -22.47 -3.87 -6.80
C ALA A 95 -21.19 -3.54 -6.01
N ASP A 96 -21.32 -3.15 -4.74
CA ASP A 96 -20.20 -2.86 -3.85
C ASP A 96 -19.18 -4.00 -3.81
N LYS A 97 -19.65 -5.23 -3.55
CA LYS A 97 -18.79 -6.42 -3.55
C LYS A 97 -18.06 -6.63 -4.88
N ASP A 98 -18.77 -6.51 -5.99
CA ASP A 98 -18.20 -6.75 -7.33
C ASP A 98 -17.16 -5.68 -7.68
N TYR A 99 -17.46 -4.40 -7.48
CA TYR A 99 -16.51 -3.32 -7.76
C TYR A 99 -15.32 -3.31 -6.79
N TRP A 100 -15.54 -3.65 -5.52
CA TRP A 100 -14.44 -3.80 -4.55
C TRP A 100 -13.50 -4.94 -4.95
N GLU A 101 -14.03 -6.08 -5.41
CA GLU A 101 -13.18 -7.17 -5.90
C GLU A 101 -12.38 -6.76 -7.16
N ILE A 102 -12.96 -5.94 -8.05
CA ILE A 102 -12.21 -5.37 -9.19
C ILE A 102 -11.07 -4.47 -8.69
N TYR A 103 -11.32 -3.64 -7.68
CA TYR A 103 -10.27 -2.82 -7.05
C TYR A 103 -9.14 -3.69 -6.48
N LEU A 104 -9.49 -4.72 -5.71
CA LEU A 104 -8.50 -5.65 -5.15
C LEU A 104 -7.64 -6.30 -6.25
N ARG A 105 -8.23 -6.71 -7.37
CA ARG A 105 -7.48 -7.27 -8.51
C ARG A 105 -6.48 -6.30 -9.14
N GLU A 106 -6.81 -5.01 -9.26
CA GLU A 106 -5.84 -4.03 -9.74
C GLU A 106 -4.70 -3.81 -8.74
N THR A 107 -5.03 -3.78 -7.44
CA THR A 107 -3.99 -3.70 -6.40
C THR A 107 -3.08 -4.93 -6.36
N ASP A 108 -3.60 -6.13 -6.65
CA ASP A 108 -2.78 -7.34 -6.77
C ASP A 108 -1.80 -7.26 -7.95
N ARG A 109 -2.21 -6.65 -9.07
CA ARG A 109 -1.30 -6.45 -10.21
C ARG A 109 -0.18 -5.47 -9.87
N LEU A 110 -0.50 -4.41 -9.12
CA LEU A 110 0.51 -3.48 -8.59
C LEU A 110 1.49 -4.23 -7.66
N ALA A 111 0.95 -5.02 -6.73
CA ALA A 111 1.74 -5.84 -5.80
C ALA A 111 2.64 -6.83 -6.53
N GLN A 112 2.12 -7.51 -7.56
CA GLN A 112 2.87 -8.43 -8.40
C GLN A 112 4.00 -7.74 -9.17
N THR A 113 3.76 -6.52 -9.66
CA THR A 113 4.77 -5.73 -10.39
C THR A 113 5.91 -5.29 -9.48
N LEU A 114 5.60 -4.93 -8.23
CA LEU A 114 6.58 -4.51 -7.24
C LEU A 114 7.19 -5.67 -6.43
N TYR A 115 6.68 -6.90 -6.62
CA TYR A 115 7.06 -8.08 -5.83
C TYR A 115 6.90 -7.90 -4.31
N VAL A 116 5.75 -7.34 -3.90
CA VAL A 116 5.41 -7.05 -2.50
C VAL A 116 4.06 -7.65 -2.11
N ALA A 117 3.78 -7.70 -0.81
CA ALA A 117 2.51 -8.19 -0.29
C ALA A 117 1.39 -7.15 -0.49
N ASN A 118 0.15 -7.61 -0.72
CA ASN A 118 -1.03 -6.75 -0.76
C ASN A 118 -1.85 -6.88 0.54
N TYR A 119 -1.67 -5.98 1.50
CA TYR A 119 -2.41 -5.98 2.76
C TYR A 119 -3.86 -5.47 2.64
N ARG A 120 -4.33 -5.07 1.43
CA ARG A 120 -5.76 -4.83 1.20
C ARG A 120 -6.56 -6.13 1.15
N ARG A 121 -5.95 -7.24 0.74
CA ARG A 121 -6.54 -8.59 0.79
C ARG A 121 -6.63 -9.07 2.24
N ASP A 122 -7.79 -9.60 2.63
CA ASP A 122 -8.01 -10.12 3.99
C ASP A 122 -7.08 -11.30 4.31
N GLU A 123 -6.87 -12.18 3.34
CA GLU A 123 -5.98 -13.36 3.46
C GLU A 123 -4.56 -12.95 3.86
N VAL A 124 -4.00 -11.91 3.20
CA VAL A 124 -2.67 -11.39 3.50
C VAL A 124 -2.66 -10.64 4.83
N ARG A 125 -3.73 -9.88 5.12
CA ARG A 125 -3.84 -9.10 6.35
C ARG A 125 -3.89 -9.98 7.60
N ARG A 126 -4.45 -11.20 7.52
CA ARG A 126 -4.43 -12.15 8.65
C ARG A 126 -3.00 -12.45 9.09
N TYR A 127 -2.09 -12.64 8.14
CA TYR A 127 -0.67 -12.88 8.43
C TYR A 127 0.06 -11.67 9.01
N ALA A 128 -0.48 -10.44 8.89
CA ALA A 128 0.11 -9.28 9.55
C ALA A 128 0.08 -9.39 11.08
N TYR A 129 -0.83 -10.20 11.64
CA TYR A 129 -0.96 -10.41 13.08
C TYR A 129 -0.27 -11.69 13.57
N ASP A 130 0.07 -12.61 12.67
CA ASP A 130 0.80 -13.85 13.01
C ASP A 130 2.27 -13.51 13.24
N ARG A 131 2.59 -13.14 14.48
CA ARG A 131 3.94 -12.72 14.88
C ARG A 131 4.86 -13.93 15.07
N ALA A 132 5.93 -14.01 14.27
CA ALA A 132 7.11 -14.80 14.63
C ALA A 132 8.05 -13.95 15.50
N GLY A 133 8.50 -14.49 16.64
CA GLY A 133 9.32 -13.78 17.64
C GLY A 133 10.69 -13.25 17.16
N SER A 134 11.07 -13.45 15.91
CA SER A 134 12.30 -12.96 15.29
C SER A 134 12.21 -11.53 14.74
N GLU A 135 11.02 -10.97 14.55
CA GLU A 135 10.84 -9.63 13.95
C GLU A 135 11.07 -8.47 14.93
N PHE A 136 11.19 -8.76 16.23
CA PHE A 136 11.33 -7.78 17.31
C PHE A 136 12.78 -7.37 17.61
N ILE A 137 13.75 -7.77 16.80
CA ILE A 137 15.17 -7.48 17.07
C ILE A 137 15.51 -5.98 16.85
N MET A 138 14.63 -5.20 16.21
CA MET A 138 14.88 -3.78 15.90
C MET A 138 13.78 -2.79 16.34
N SER A 139 12.73 -3.22 17.05
CA SER A 139 11.52 -2.39 17.25
C SER A 139 11.46 -1.61 18.57
N ILE A 140 12.47 -1.70 19.42
CA ILE A 140 12.63 -0.76 20.55
C ILE A 140 14.01 -0.14 20.38
N PRO A 141 14.12 1.12 19.89
CA PRO A 141 15.33 1.87 20.14
C PRO A 141 15.47 1.90 21.65
N GLY A 142 16.48 1.18 22.15
CA GLY A 142 16.78 1.16 23.58
C GLY A 142 16.87 2.61 24.08
N PRO A 143 16.62 2.86 25.38
CA PRO A 143 16.78 4.18 25.97
C PRO A 143 18.07 4.79 25.45
N ALA A 144 18.00 6.03 24.94
CA ALA A 144 19.17 6.72 24.40
C ALA A 144 20.32 6.54 25.39
N ASP A 145 21.44 5.98 24.91
CA ASP A 145 22.59 5.63 25.75
C ASP A 145 23.05 6.88 26.52
N THR A 146 22.69 6.96 27.80
CA THR A 146 23.05 8.10 28.67
C THR A 146 24.51 8.01 29.13
N ALA A 147 25.25 6.99 28.72
CA ALA A 147 26.66 6.78 29.06
C ALA A 147 27.65 7.54 28.16
N VAL A 148 27.24 8.66 27.53
CA VAL A 148 28.19 9.57 26.86
C VAL A 148 29.24 10.11 27.86
N GLY A 149 28.86 10.27 29.14
CA GLY A 149 29.76 10.69 30.22
C GLY A 149 30.88 9.68 30.54
N THR A 150 30.62 8.37 30.44
CA THR A 150 31.58 7.33 30.78
C THR A 150 32.71 7.23 29.75
N ARG A 151 32.44 7.54 28.48
CA ARG A 151 33.48 7.57 27.42
C ARG A 151 34.43 8.76 27.54
N VAL A 152 33.94 9.93 27.98
CA VAL A 152 34.78 11.11 28.25
C VAL A 152 35.70 10.86 29.44
N MET A 153 35.19 10.21 30.49
CA MET A 153 35.98 9.90 31.69
C MET A 153 37.05 8.82 31.44
N GLN A 154 36.78 7.84 30.56
CA GLN A 154 37.78 6.85 30.15
C GLN A 154 38.89 7.45 29.26
N ALA A 155 38.56 8.45 28.43
CA ALA A 155 39.54 9.21 27.64
C ALA A 155 40.43 10.11 28.52
N GLN A 156 39.88 10.73 29.58
CA GLN A 156 40.66 11.53 30.54
C GLN A 156 41.50 10.68 31.50
N GLY A 157 41.01 9.51 31.92
CA GLY A 157 41.74 8.60 32.81
C GLY A 157 42.95 7.90 32.16
N ALA A 158 43.01 7.84 30.82
CA ALA A 158 44.11 7.24 30.08
C ALA A 158 45.29 8.20 29.79
N MET A 159 45.15 9.50 30.09
CA MET A 159 46.16 10.53 29.79
C MET A 159 47.14 10.83 30.93
N ASN A 160 46.98 10.25 32.13
CA ASN A 160 47.87 10.47 33.27
C ASN A 160 48.55 9.17 33.72
N TRP A 161 49.56 8.72 32.97
CA TRP A 161 50.52 7.71 33.42
C TRP A 161 51.98 8.21 33.41
N ARG A 162 52.19 9.47 33.76
CA ARG A 162 53.52 9.99 34.11
C ARG A 162 53.43 10.85 35.36
#